data_AF-A0A7X0FYA3-F1
#
_entry.id   AF-A0A7X0FYA3-F1
#
_cell.length_a   1.000
_cell.length_b   1.000
_cell.length_c   1.000
_cell.angle_alpha   90.00
_cell.angle_beta   90.00
_cell.angle_gamma   90.00
#
_symmetry.space_group_name_H-M   'P 1'
#
loop_
_entity.id
_entity.type
_entity.pdbx_description
1 polymer ?
#
loop_
_entity_poly.entity_id
_entity_poly.type
_entity_poly.pdbx_seq_one_letter_code
_entity_poly.pdbx_strand_id
1 'polypeptide(L)'
;MFEIPGDQLSATTGRQAKTRAARISWLHYLSAWGRGLDLGDYARARQTATHKEVLEAEGVGVFDLDHYSAAREAGADHAEALAAQELGIRLAAYADARGVGADHAQVVEAHNEGVDLRDYAKARGHVTSSSWLTARPVPEPDATHSEVMEAHAMGIRTASYATARREHGASHGVALTGHAHGIDVAACAAALDRGASHAQILAVLARGVEIFAYARAVGTEVPPRAGPGRPRSRHRRRCLRLCAGGGSRSCGRPRRPRPRCGRR
;
A
#
# COMPACT_ATOMS: atom_id res chain seq x y z
N MET A 1 14.76 17.03 38.03
CA MET A 1 14.15 15.87 37.34
C MET A 1 15.06 14.69 37.61
N PHE A 2 14.61 13.68 38.35
CA PHE A 2 15.44 12.54 38.76
C PHE A 2 15.22 11.37 37.80
N GLU A 3 16.16 11.13 36.89
CA GLU A 3 16.21 9.90 36.12
C GLU A 3 16.88 8.82 36.99
N ILE A 4 16.15 7.75 37.28
CA ILE A 4 16.71 6.58 37.99
C ILE A 4 17.17 5.58 36.90
N PRO A 5 18.48 5.26 36.82
CA PRO A 5 19.01 4.29 35.86
C PRO A 5 18.41 2.89 36.09
N GLY A 6 17.98 2.23 35.02
CA GLY A 6 17.22 0.97 35.07
C GLY A 6 18.02 -0.27 35.49
N ASP A 7 19.33 -0.13 35.57
CA ASP A 7 20.37 -1.17 35.60
C ASP A 7 20.87 -1.56 37.01
N GLN A 8 20.38 -0.90 38.06
CA GLN A 8 20.83 -1.10 39.47
C GLN A 8 19.87 -1.93 40.35
N LEU A 9 18.90 -2.67 39.80
CA LEU A 9 17.90 -3.38 40.63
C LEU A 9 17.81 -4.87 40.31
N SER A 10 18.33 -5.68 41.25
CA SER A 10 18.36 -7.15 41.27
C SER A 10 17.06 -7.80 40.78
N ALA A 11 17.22 -8.91 40.05
CA ALA A 11 16.16 -9.69 39.42
C ALA A 11 15.06 -10.07 40.43
N THR A 12 13.98 -9.30 40.41
CA THR A 12 12.84 -9.46 41.30
C THR A 12 11.89 -10.46 40.66
N THR A 13 11.78 -11.68 41.19
CA THR A 13 10.87 -12.70 40.64
C THR A 13 9.44 -12.54 41.18
N GLY A 14 8.44 -12.75 40.31
CA GLY A 14 7.04 -12.86 40.72
C GLY A 14 6.28 -11.53 40.91
N ARG A 15 5.46 -11.45 41.96
CA ARG A 15 4.45 -10.37 42.20
C ARG A 15 5.08 -8.96 42.23
N GLN A 16 6.32 -8.83 42.68
CA GLN A 16 7.05 -7.55 42.72
C GLN A 16 7.41 -7.01 41.33
N ALA A 17 7.75 -7.87 40.36
CA ALA A 17 8.01 -7.43 38.99
C ALA A 17 6.76 -6.87 38.31
N LYS A 18 5.59 -7.49 38.54
CA LYS A 18 4.31 -7.00 38.03
C LYS A 18 3.96 -5.63 38.62
N THR A 19 4.15 -5.44 39.93
CA THR A 19 3.94 -4.15 40.59
C THR A 19 4.90 -3.08 40.08
N ARG A 20 6.18 -3.43 39.86
CA ARG A 20 7.19 -2.51 39.30
C ARG A 20 6.84 -2.10 37.87
N ALA A 21 6.47 -3.04 37.00
CA ALA A 21 6.06 -2.76 35.62
C ALA A 21 4.81 -1.88 35.57
N ALA A 22 3.79 -2.17 36.40
CA ALA A 22 2.59 -1.34 36.51
C ALA A 22 2.90 0.08 36.97
N ARG A 23 3.80 0.24 37.96
CA ARG A 23 4.23 1.57 38.44
C ARG A 23 4.99 2.35 37.36
N ILE A 24 5.91 1.71 36.63
CA ILE A 24 6.63 2.35 35.52
C ILE A 24 5.66 2.76 34.41
N SER A 25 4.73 1.88 34.06
CA SER A 25 3.67 2.20 33.08
C SER A 25 2.87 3.43 33.52
N TRP A 26 2.40 3.46 34.77
CA TRP A 26 1.68 4.60 35.33
C TRP A 26 2.48 5.90 35.29
N LEU A 27 3.77 5.87 35.65
CA LEU A 27 4.65 7.04 35.58
C LEU A 27 4.82 7.55 34.14
N HIS A 28 4.94 6.65 33.16
CA HIS A 28 5.01 7.05 31.75
C HIS A 28 3.70 7.71 31.28
N TYR A 29 2.54 7.18 31.68
CA TYR A 29 1.23 7.79 31.39
C TYR A 29 1.11 9.19 32.00
N LEU A 30 1.50 9.35 33.27
CA LEU A 30 1.50 10.67 33.93
C LEU A 30 2.47 11.65 33.25
N SER A 31 3.64 11.17 32.81
CA SER A 31 4.60 12.00 32.08
C SER A 31 4.07 12.47 30.74
N ALA A 32 3.40 11.59 29.98
CA ALA A 32 2.77 11.95 28.72
C ALA A 32 1.62 12.95 28.93
N TRP A 33 0.74 12.67 29.89
CA TRP A 33 -0.35 13.57 30.27
C TRP A 33 0.14 14.94 30.74
N GLY A 34 1.24 14.98 31.51
CA GLY A 34 1.88 16.22 31.94
C GLY A 34 2.44 17.07 30.80
N ARG A 35 2.67 16.49 29.63
CA ARG A 35 3.03 17.19 28.39
C ARG A 35 1.83 17.55 27.51
N GLY A 36 0.61 17.27 27.97
CA GLY A 36 -0.62 17.57 27.23
C GLY A 36 -0.93 16.58 26.11
N LEU A 37 -0.26 15.42 26.06
CA LEU A 37 -0.58 14.37 25.09
C LEU A 37 -1.94 13.74 25.40
N ASP A 38 -2.73 13.51 24.36
CA ASP A 38 -3.90 12.64 24.47
C ASP A 38 -3.47 11.23 24.87
N LEU A 39 -4.10 10.69 25.90
CA LEU A 39 -3.71 9.38 26.44
C LEU A 39 -4.06 8.23 25.51
N GLY A 40 -5.09 8.39 24.66
CA GLY A 40 -5.46 7.43 23.62
C GLY A 40 -4.41 7.38 22.51
N ASP A 41 -4.01 8.54 22.00
CA ASP A 41 -2.98 8.66 20.97
C ASP A 41 -1.62 8.18 21.49
N TYR A 42 -1.26 8.56 22.73
CA TYR A 42 -0.08 8.04 23.41
C TYR A 42 -0.13 6.51 23.53
N ALA A 43 -1.24 5.95 24.00
CA ALA A 43 -1.39 4.51 24.14
C ALA A 43 -1.29 3.77 22.80
N ARG A 44 -1.78 4.38 21.71
CA ARG A 44 -1.66 3.83 20.36
C ARG A 44 -0.21 3.87 19.87
N ALA A 45 0.48 5.00 19.99
CA ALA A 45 1.89 5.12 19.63
C ALA A 45 2.78 4.16 20.43
N ARG A 46 2.40 3.85 21.68
CA ARG A 46 3.11 2.84 22.48
C ARG A 46 2.98 1.40 21.98
N GLN A 47 2.10 1.11 21.01
CA GLN A 47 2.03 -0.20 20.37
C GLN A 47 3.20 -0.41 19.39
N THR A 48 3.77 0.67 18.87
CA THR A 48 4.80 0.65 17.80
C THR A 48 6.10 1.36 18.19
N ALA A 49 6.09 2.10 19.30
CA ALA A 49 7.22 2.87 19.80
C ALA A 49 7.40 2.78 21.33
N THR A 50 8.61 3.08 21.79
CA THR A 50 8.99 3.21 23.20
C THR A 50 8.48 4.53 23.80
N HIS A 51 8.52 4.64 25.14
CA HIS A 51 8.14 5.89 25.82
C HIS A 51 8.98 7.06 25.31
N LYS A 52 10.30 6.83 25.23
CA LYS A 52 11.28 7.84 24.83
C LYS A 52 11.02 8.32 23.41
N GLU A 53 10.85 7.40 22.46
CA GLU A 53 10.55 7.76 21.06
C GLU A 53 9.26 8.58 20.92
N VAL A 54 8.21 8.26 21.71
CA VAL A 54 6.96 9.04 21.67
C VAL A 54 7.15 10.46 22.21
N LEU A 55 7.91 10.61 23.29
CA LEU A 55 8.23 11.94 23.85
C LEU A 55 9.18 12.75 22.96
N GLU A 56 10.05 12.07 22.21
CA GLU A 56 10.96 12.68 21.25
C GLU A 56 10.20 13.16 20.02
N ALA A 57 9.31 12.33 19.47
CA ALA A 57 8.42 12.70 18.37
C ALA A 57 7.56 13.93 18.71
N GLU A 58 6.96 13.96 19.89
CA GLU A 58 6.23 15.13 20.38
C GLU A 58 7.13 16.38 20.46
N GLY A 59 8.34 16.22 20.99
CA GLY A 59 9.31 17.31 21.14
C GLY A 59 9.76 17.96 19.81
N VAL A 60 9.72 17.23 18.70
CA VAL A 60 10.03 17.77 17.35
C VAL A 60 8.78 18.21 16.58
N GLY A 61 7.64 18.35 17.26
CA GLY A 61 6.41 18.86 16.67
C GLY A 61 5.66 17.82 15.83
N VAL A 62 5.82 16.52 16.12
CA VAL A 62 4.87 15.51 15.63
C VAL A 62 3.60 15.63 16.47
N PHE A 63 2.70 16.52 16.02
CA PHE A 63 1.44 16.81 16.72
C PHE A 63 0.42 15.67 16.64
N ASP A 64 0.60 14.76 15.68
CA ASP A 64 -0.32 13.66 15.41
C ASP A 64 0.41 12.33 15.56
N LEU A 65 0.34 11.79 16.78
CA LEU A 65 0.92 10.50 17.13
C LEU A 65 0.22 9.33 16.42
N ASP A 66 -1.02 9.52 15.94
CA ASP A 66 -1.72 8.55 15.12
C ASP A 66 -1.03 8.38 13.77
N HIS A 67 -0.65 9.48 13.10
CA HIS A 67 0.11 9.42 11.85
C HIS A 67 1.54 8.90 12.04
N TYR A 68 2.19 9.24 13.15
CA TYR A 68 3.49 8.65 13.51
C TYR A 68 3.39 7.13 13.65
N SER A 69 2.38 6.66 14.37
CA SER A 69 2.11 5.23 14.52
C SER A 69 1.88 4.56 13.18
N ALA A 70 1.05 5.17 12.32
CA ALA A 70 0.79 4.65 10.98
C ALA A 70 2.07 4.54 10.13
N ALA A 71 2.98 5.51 10.21
CA ALA A 71 4.28 5.43 9.53
C ALA A 71 5.12 4.26 10.05
N ARG A 72 5.16 4.06 11.37
CA ARG A 72 5.88 2.92 12.00
C ARG A 72 5.28 1.58 11.59
N GLU A 73 3.96 1.45 11.53
CA GLU A 73 3.29 0.23 11.07
C GLU A 73 3.48 -0.03 9.57
N ALA A 74 3.62 1.03 8.79
CA ALA A 74 4.02 0.95 7.38
C ALA A 74 5.51 0.59 7.19
N GLY A 75 6.24 0.31 8.26
CA GLY A 75 7.62 -0.17 8.23
C GLY A 75 8.68 0.93 8.33
N ALA A 76 8.30 2.17 8.63
CA ALA A 76 9.28 3.21 8.95
C ALA A 76 9.92 2.97 10.32
N ASP A 77 11.20 3.32 10.45
CA ASP A 77 11.82 3.41 11.77
C ASP A 77 11.59 4.79 12.43
N HIS A 78 12.10 4.97 13.64
CA HIS A 78 11.97 6.23 14.37
C HIS A 78 12.62 7.39 13.63
N ALA A 79 13.87 7.19 13.19
CA ALA A 79 14.70 8.23 12.60
C ALA A 79 14.13 8.66 11.25
N GLU A 80 13.67 7.72 10.43
CA GLU A 80 12.98 7.99 9.17
C GLU A 80 11.72 8.83 9.37
N ALA A 81 10.91 8.53 10.40
CA ALA A 81 9.70 9.30 10.70
C ALA A 81 10.02 10.73 11.16
N LEU A 82 11.02 10.91 12.03
CA LEU A 82 11.44 12.26 12.44
C LEU A 82 12.03 13.04 11.26
N ALA A 83 12.89 12.41 10.45
CA ALA A 83 13.49 13.03 9.28
C ALA A 83 12.42 13.47 8.25
N ALA A 84 11.39 12.64 8.03
CA ALA A 84 10.27 13.02 7.18
C ALA A 84 9.54 14.26 7.72
N GLN A 85 9.27 14.32 9.03
CA GLN A 85 8.64 15.47 9.66
C GLN A 85 9.51 16.74 9.54
N GLU A 86 10.82 16.64 9.75
CA GLU A 86 11.78 17.76 9.62
C GLU A 86 11.84 18.32 8.20
N LEU A 87 11.68 17.45 7.20
CA LEU A 87 11.55 17.83 5.79
C LEU A 87 10.19 18.45 5.46
N GLY A 88 9.27 18.55 6.43
CA GLY A 88 7.92 19.06 6.20
C GLY A 88 6.99 18.06 5.52
N ILE A 89 7.38 16.79 5.44
CA ILE A 89 6.56 15.73 4.88
C ILE A 89 5.46 15.37 5.89
N ARG A 90 4.19 15.51 5.47
CA ARG A 90 3.05 15.07 6.29
C ARG A 90 3.14 13.55 6.54
N LEU A 91 3.32 13.15 7.80
CA LEU A 91 3.46 11.75 8.20
C LEU A 91 2.32 10.83 7.72
N ALA A 92 1.11 11.35 7.59
CA ALA A 92 -0.01 10.61 6.98
C ALA A 92 0.30 10.17 5.54
N ALA A 93 0.80 11.09 4.71
CA ALA A 93 1.12 10.81 3.32
C ALA A 93 2.42 10.01 3.18
N TYR A 94 3.36 10.21 4.11
CA TYR A 94 4.53 9.36 4.24
C TYR A 94 4.14 7.91 4.53
N ALA A 95 3.23 7.68 5.49
CA ALA A 95 2.70 6.36 5.82
C ALA A 95 1.97 5.72 4.63
N ASP A 96 1.13 6.47 3.90
CA ASP A 96 0.46 6.00 2.68
C ASP A 96 1.49 5.50 1.63
N ALA A 97 2.57 6.25 1.42
CA ALA A 97 3.62 5.88 0.47
C ALA A 97 4.44 4.67 0.94
N ARG A 98 4.80 4.60 2.23
CA ARG A 98 5.45 3.42 2.83
C ARG A 98 4.56 2.18 2.74
N GLY A 99 3.25 2.34 2.93
CA GLY A 99 2.25 1.27 2.87
C GLY A 99 2.13 0.60 1.50
N VAL A 100 2.50 1.28 0.42
CA VAL A 100 2.62 0.71 -0.94
C VAL A 100 4.04 0.25 -1.28
N GLY A 101 4.89 0.11 -0.26
CA GLY A 101 6.25 -0.39 -0.41
C GLY A 101 7.24 0.61 -1.00
N ALA A 102 6.98 1.92 -0.91
CA ALA A 102 8.03 2.91 -1.16
C ALA A 102 9.03 2.90 -0.02
N ASP A 103 10.33 3.00 -0.29
CA ASP A 103 11.34 3.23 0.75
C ASP A 103 11.45 4.71 1.15
N HIS A 104 12.16 5.01 2.24
CA HIS A 104 12.32 6.39 2.71
C HIS A 104 12.92 7.31 1.63
N ALA A 105 13.95 6.83 0.91
CA ALA A 105 14.61 7.62 -0.13
C ALA A 105 13.66 7.96 -1.29
N GLN A 106 12.86 7.01 -1.74
CA GLN A 106 11.84 7.19 -2.76
C GLN A 106 10.78 8.22 -2.34
N VAL A 107 10.37 8.24 -1.07
CA VAL A 107 9.40 9.22 -0.57
C VAL A 107 10.01 10.61 -0.51
N VAL A 108 11.26 10.73 -0.04
CA VAL A 108 11.99 12.01 0.00
C VAL A 108 12.24 12.55 -1.42
N GLU A 109 12.65 11.70 -2.37
CA GLU A 109 12.82 12.06 -3.77
C GLU A 109 11.52 12.61 -4.37
N ALA A 110 10.41 11.86 -4.23
CA ALA A 110 9.11 12.30 -4.72
C ALA A 110 8.68 13.64 -4.10
N HIS A 111 8.90 13.81 -2.79
CA HIS A 111 8.60 15.06 -2.10
C HIS A 111 9.43 16.24 -2.63
N ASN A 112 10.73 16.06 -2.82
CA ASN A 112 11.64 17.11 -3.28
C ASN A 112 11.34 17.55 -4.72
N GLU A 113 10.88 16.62 -5.57
CA GLU A 113 10.40 16.93 -6.91
C GLU A 113 8.99 17.54 -6.92
N GLY A 114 8.37 17.74 -5.75
CA GLY A 114 7.04 18.37 -5.64
C GLY A 114 5.87 17.43 -5.98
N VAL A 115 6.10 16.11 -5.98
CA VAL A 115 5.04 15.12 -6.17
C VAL A 115 4.16 15.05 -4.91
N ASP A 116 2.84 15.17 -5.08
CA ASP A 116 1.91 14.90 -3.96
C ASP A 116 1.99 13.42 -3.56
N LEU A 117 2.42 13.16 -2.34
CA LEU A 117 2.67 11.80 -1.85
C LEU A 117 1.41 10.94 -1.72
N ARG A 118 0.22 11.53 -1.57
CA ARG A 118 -1.03 10.76 -1.58
C ARG A 118 -1.35 10.29 -2.99
N ASP A 119 -1.17 11.15 -3.98
CA ASP A 119 -1.37 10.77 -5.38
C ASP A 119 -0.28 9.82 -5.87
N TYR A 120 0.96 9.98 -5.39
CA TYR A 120 2.03 8.99 -5.55
C TYR A 120 1.61 7.62 -5.00
N ALA A 121 1.14 7.57 -3.75
CA ALA A 121 0.70 6.32 -3.14
C ALA A 121 -0.47 5.69 -3.93
N LYS A 122 -1.47 6.50 -4.35
CA LYS A 122 -2.58 6.04 -5.20
C LYS A 122 -2.10 5.46 -6.53
N ALA A 123 -1.16 6.13 -7.21
CA ALA A 123 -0.60 5.64 -8.47
C ALA A 123 0.10 4.29 -8.32
N ARG A 124 0.70 4.04 -7.15
CA ARG A 124 1.34 2.78 -6.79
C ARG A 124 0.38 1.73 -6.20
N GLY A 125 -0.93 1.95 -6.29
CA GLY A 125 -1.95 0.99 -5.88
C GLY A 125 -2.46 1.15 -4.45
N HIS A 126 -2.22 2.28 -3.78
CA HIS A 126 -2.81 2.53 -2.46
C HIS A 126 -4.34 2.58 -2.58
N VAL A 127 -5.02 1.67 -1.89
CA VAL A 127 -6.46 1.72 -1.72
C VAL A 127 -6.73 2.47 -0.43
N THR A 128 -7.35 3.64 -0.52
CA THR A 128 -7.90 4.35 0.64
C THR A 128 -8.97 3.47 1.30
N SER A 129 -8.58 2.60 2.23
CA SER A 129 -9.49 2.06 3.24
C SER A 129 -9.58 3.10 4.35
N SER A 130 -10.79 3.32 4.86
CA SER A 130 -11.04 4.18 6.04
C SER A 130 -10.30 3.72 7.31
N SER A 131 -9.66 2.55 7.25
CA SER A 131 -8.77 2.02 8.26
C SER A 131 -7.47 1.58 7.59
N TRP A 132 -6.38 2.29 7.90
CA TRP A 132 -5.02 2.00 7.48
C TRP A 132 -4.56 0.60 7.93
N LEU A 133 -5.09 0.10 9.05
CA LEU A 133 -4.92 -1.28 9.56
C LEU A 133 -5.48 -2.38 8.64
N THR A 134 -6.30 -2.02 7.65
CA THR A 134 -6.92 -2.98 6.72
C THR A 134 -6.54 -2.76 5.26
N ALA A 135 -5.61 -1.83 5.00
CA ALA A 135 -5.03 -1.64 3.68
C ALA A 135 -4.26 -2.90 3.32
N ARG A 136 -4.94 -3.86 2.67
CA ARG A 136 -4.29 -5.05 2.14
C ARG A 136 -3.37 -4.57 1.02
N PRO A 137 -2.09 -4.95 1.03
CA PRO A 137 -1.21 -4.73 -0.10
C PRO A 137 -1.90 -5.27 -1.35
N VAL A 138 -2.07 -4.43 -2.36
CA VAL A 138 -2.44 -4.90 -3.68
C VAL A 138 -1.27 -5.78 -4.14
N PRO A 139 -1.51 -7.01 -4.63
CA PRO A 139 -0.46 -8.00 -4.86
C PRO A 139 0.61 -7.57 -5.87
N GLU A 140 0.35 -6.51 -6.66
CA GLU A 140 1.33 -5.85 -7.53
C GLU A 140 1.04 -4.34 -7.45
N PRO A 141 2.03 -3.46 -7.25
CA PRO A 141 1.82 -2.02 -7.33
C PRO A 141 1.45 -1.66 -8.77
N ASP A 142 0.38 -0.87 -8.95
CA ASP A 142 -0.10 -0.49 -10.29
C ASP A 142 0.99 0.22 -11.09
N ALA A 143 1.72 1.16 -10.47
CA ALA A 143 2.88 1.82 -11.03
C ALA A 143 4.15 1.65 -10.18
N THR A 144 5.31 1.68 -10.82
CA THR A 144 6.61 1.74 -10.12
C THR A 144 6.95 3.17 -9.68
N HIS A 145 7.88 3.33 -8.74
CA HIS A 145 8.40 4.66 -8.37
C HIS A 145 8.90 5.43 -9.61
N SER A 146 9.75 4.80 -10.44
CA SER A 146 10.31 5.42 -11.64
C SER A 146 9.24 5.83 -12.66
N GLU A 147 8.19 5.03 -12.85
CA GLU A 147 7.08 5.39 -13.74
C GLU A 147 6.32 6.63 -13.25
N VAL A 148 6.14 6.79 -11.93
CA VAL A 148 5.49 7.98 -11.36
C VAL A 148 6.37 9.22 -11.55
N MET A 149 7.69 9.09 -11.32
CA MET A 149 8.64 10.19 -11.50
C MET A 149 8.76 10.60 -12.97
N GLU A 150 8.81 9.64 -13.89
CA GLU A 150 8.84 9.90 -15.33
C GLU A 150 7.59 10.65 -15.80
N ALA A 151 6.39 10.20 -15.37
CA ALA A 151 5.15 10.89 -15.69
C ALA A 151 5.14 12.34 -15.15
N HIS A 152 5.61 12.54 -13.92
CA HIS A 152 5.73 13.87 -13.32
C HIS A 152 6.71 14.76 -14.10
N ALA A 153 7.90 14.26 -14.42
CA ALA A 153 8.92 14.98 -15.19
C ALA A 153 8.43 15.37 -16.59
N MET A 154 7.52 14.58 -17.18
CA MET A 154 6.85 14.91 -18.45
C MET A 154 5.74 15.95 -18.31
N GLY A 155 5.48 16.47 -17.10
CA GLY A 155 4.44 17.47 -16.83
C GLY A 155 3.04 16.88 -16.62
N ILE A 156 2.93 15.55 -16.48
CA ILE A 156 1.65 14.90 -16.18
C ILE A 156 1.35 15.09 -14.70
N ARG A 157 0.17 15.65 -14.39
CA ARG A 157 -0.30 15.73 -13.00
C ARG A 157 -0.41 14.33 -12.40
N THR A 158 0.27 14.09 -11.28
CA THR A 158 0.30 12.79 -10.59
C THR A 158 -1.09 12.27 -10.26
N ALA A 159 -2.03 13.15 -9.90
CA ALA A 159 -3.44 12.79 -9.69
C ALA A 159 -4.08 12.16 -10.95
N SER A 160 -3.92 12.81 -12.11
CA SER A 160 -4.45 12.32 -13.39
C SER A 160 -3.78 11.00 -13.79
N TYR A 161 -2.47 10.89 -13.57
CA TYR A 161 -1.73 9.65 -13.79
C TYR A 161 -2.26 8.51 -12.89
N ALA A 162 -2.43 8.77 -11.60
CA ALA A 162 -2.95 7.81 -10.63
C ALA A 162 -4.35 7.31 -11.01
N THR A 163 -5.28 8.22 -11.35
CA THR A 163 -6.63 7.87 -11.82
C THR A 163 -6.55 6.98 -13.06
N ALA A 164 -5.73 7.34 -14.05
CA ALA A 164 -5.61 6.56 -15.27
C ALA A 164 -5.06 5.15 -15.05
N ARG A 165 -4.03 4.99 -14.20
CA ARG A 165 -3.48 3.68 -13.86
C ARG A 165 -4.49 2.84 -13.08
N ARG A 166 -5.05 3.40 -12.01
CA ARG A 166 -5.83 2.66 -11.01
C ARG A 166 -7.28 2.43 -11.40
N GLU A 167 -7.97 3.46 -11.88
CA GLU A 167 -9.40 3.39 -12.16
C GLU A 167 -9.66 2.81 -13.55
N HIS A 168 -8.75 3.04 -14.49
CA HIS A 168 -8.97 2.74 -15.90
C HIS A 168 -7.99 1.72 -16.48
N GLY A 169 -7.03 1.23 -15.68
CA GLY A 169 -6.06 0.22 -16.11
C GLY A 169 -5.17 0.67 -17.28
N ALA A 170 -5.01 1.98 -17.48
CA ALA A 170 -4.12 2.50 -18.52
C ALA A 170 -2.69 2.02 -18.24
N SER A 171 -1.94 1.64 -19.26
CA SER A 171 -0.50 1.39 -19.09
C SER A 171 0.27 2.71 -18.96
N HIS A 172 1.46 2.67 -18.38
CA HIS A 172 2.34 3.84 -18.28
C HIS A 172 2.60 4.48 -19.66
N GLY A 173 2.96 3.69 -20.67
CA GLY A 173 3.21 4.19 -22.03
C GLY A 173 1.99 4.83 -22.70
N VAL A 174 0.77 4.36 -22.37
CA VAL A 174 -0.47 4.98 -22.87
C VAL A 174 -0.70 6.34 -22.25
N ALA A 175 -0.43 6.49 -20.95
CA ALA A 175 -0.51 7.77 -20.27
C ALA A 175 0.49 8.78 -20.87
N LEU A 176 1.74 8.36 -21.11
CA LEU A 176 2.75 9.21 -21.75
C LEU A 176 2.38 9.60 -23.18
N THR A 177 1.93 8.63 -23.99
CA THR A 177 1.54 8.89 -25.39
C THR A 177 0.34 9.83 -25.46
N GLY A 178 -0.66 9.64 -24.59
CA GLY A 178 -1.79 10.56 -24.47
C GLY A 178 -1.33 11.98 -24.14
N HIS A 179 -0.45 12.13 -23.15
CA HIS A 179 0.05 13.46 -22.79
C HIS A 179 0.85 14.12 -23.92
N ALA A 180 1.73 13.38 -24.61
CA ALA A 180 2.54 13.89 -25.71
C ALA A 180 1.70 14.42 -26.89
N HIS A 181 0.49 13.89 -27.08
CA HIS A 181 -0.47 14.38 -28.07
C HIS A 181 -1.42 15.46 -27.52
N GLY A 182 -1.13 16.01 -26.34
CA GLY A 182 -1.92 17.06 -25.71
C GLY A 182 -3.26 16.59 -25.13
N ILE A 183 -3.45 15.29 -24.94
CA ILE A 183 -4.68 14.74 -24.40
C ILE A 183 -4.58 14.70 -22.89
N ASP A 184 -5.66 15.11 -22.24
CA ASP A 184 -5.85 14.86 -20.82
C ASP A 184 -5.85 13.35 -20.56
N VAL A 185 -4.92 12.89 -19.72
CA VAL A 185 -4.78 11.47 -19.37
C VAL A 185 -6.10 10.91 -18.82
N ALA A 186 -6.91 11.74 -18.14
CA ALA A 186 -8.26 11.35 -17.70
C ALA A 186 -9.25 11.10 -18.85
N ALA A 187 -9.11 11.79 -19.99
CA ALA A 187 -9.93 11.55 -21.19
C ALA A 187 -9.57 10.21 -21.86
N CYS A 188 -8.28 9.87 -21.95
CA CYS A 188 -7.84 8.53 -22.37
C CYS A 188 -8.46 7.44 -21.48
N ALA A 189 -8.43 7.68 -20.18
CA ALA A 189 -8.97 6.80 -19.16
C ALA A 189 -10.49 6.60 -19.31
N ALA A 190 -11.24 7.69 -19.50
CA ALA A 190 -12.67 7.66 -19.75
C ALA A 190 -13.06 6.97 -21.07
N ALA A 191 -12.17 6.92 -22.06
CA ALA A 191 -12.36 6.15 -23.28
C ALA A 191 -12.20 4.64 -23.03
N LEU A 192 -11.18 4.24 -22.25
CA LEU A 192 -10.97 2.84 -21.84
C LEU A 192 -12.20 2.31 -21.09
N ASP A 193 -12.77 3.09 -20.17
CA ASP A 193 -13.99 2.74 -19.43
C ASP A 193 -15.20 2.46 -20.32
N ARG A 194 -15.27 3.14 -21.47
CA ARG A 194 -16.34 2.96 -22.45
C ARG A 194 -16.06 1.80 -23.41
N GLY A 195 -15.01 1.01 -23.15
CA GLY A 195 -14.67 -0.17 -23.92
C GLY A 195 -13.76 0.12 -25.12
N ALA A 196 -13.20 1.34 -25.23
CA ALA A 196 -12.14 1.57 -26.20
C ALA A 196 -10.92 0.73 -25.84
N SER A 197 -10.35 0.03 -26.81
CA SER A 197 -9.04 -0.60 -26.65
C SER A 197 -7.94 0.45 -26.78
N HIS A 198 -6.78 0.16 -26.19
CA HIS A 198 -5.56 0.96 -26.38
C HIS A 198 -5.25 1.22 -27.87
N ALA A 199 -5.40 0.20 -28.72
CA ALA A 199 -5.19 0.33 -30.16
C ALA A 199 -6.17 1.30 -30.82
N GLN A 200 -7.45 1.27 -30.41
CA GLN A 200 -8.45 2.21 -30.91
C GLN A 200 -8.15 3.64 -30.49
N ILE A 201 -7.75 3.86 -29.23
CA ILE A 201 -7.35 5.18 -28.74
C ILE A 201 -6.19 5.72 -29.59
N LEU A 202 -5.11 4.94 -29.76
CA LEU A 202 -3.97 5.35 -30.60
C LEU A 202 -4.37 5.61 -32.06
N ALA A 203 -5.29 4.82 -32.61
CA ALA A 203 -5.76 4.98 -33.99
C ALA A 203 -6.68 6.20 -34.19
N VAL A 204 -7.41 6.61 -33.16
CA VAL A 204 -8.20 7.86 -33.12
C VAL A 204 -7.27 9.05 -33.03
N LEU A 205 -6.19 8.93 -32.24
CA LEU A 205 -5.15 9.95 -32.11
C LEU A 205 -4.34 10.18 -33.37
N ALA A 206 -3.93 9.11 -34.04
CA ALA A 206 -3.25 9.20 -35.33
C ALA A 206 -4.10 9.92 -36.40
N ARG A 207 -5.42 10.00 -36.21
CA ARG A 207 -6.35 10.70 -37.10
C ARG A 207 -6.68 12.13 -36.65
N GLY A 208 -6.10 12.60 -35.55
CA GLY A 208 -6.39 13.93 -34.98
C GLY A 208 -7.81 14.07 -34.45
N VAL A 209 -8.49 12.96 -34.12
CA VAL A 209 -9.85 12.98 -33.57
C VAL A 209 -9.75 13.18 -32.05
N GLU A 210 -10.56 14.09 -31.54
CA GLU A 210 -10.63 14.43 -30.12
C GLU A 210 -11.16 13.21 -29.31
N ILE A 211 -10.39 12.74 -28.33
CA ILE A 211 -10.70 11.50 -27.60
C ILE A 211 -12.02 11.59 -26.84
N PHE A 212 -12.40 12.76 -26.33
CA PHE A 212 -13.67 12.90 -25.62
C PHE A 212 -14.85 12.67 -26.56
N ALA A 213 -14.80 13.25 -27.77
CA ALA A 213 -15.78 12.98 -28.82
C ALA A 213 -15.86 11.49 -29.19
N TYR A 214 -14.70 10.82 -29.33
CA TYR A 214 -14.65 9.38 -29.59
C TYR A 214 -15.24 8.56 -28.44
N ALA A 215 -14.82 8.81 -27.21
CA ALA A 215 -15.33 8.13 -26.02
C ALA A 215 -16.86 8.25 -25.93
N ARG A 216 -17.39 9.45 -26.19
CA ARG A 216 -18.84 9.70 -26.21
C ARG A 216 -19.55 8.89 -27.31
N ALA A 217 -18.96 8.78 -28.50
CA ALA A 217 -19.53 7.99 -29.59
C ALA A 217 -19.54 6.49 -29.26
N VAL A 218 -18.44 5.94 -28.74
CA VAL A 218 -18.35 4.53 -28.34
C VAL A 218 -19.34 4.20 -27.22
N GLY A 219 -19.54 5.11 -26.27
CA GLY A 219 -20.51 4.93 -25.18
C GLY A 219 -21.98 4.88 -25.63
N THR A 220 -22.31 5.36 -26.84
CA THR A 220 -23.68 5.28 -27.39
C THR A 220 -23.96 3.99 -28.14
N GLU A 221 -22.92 3.26 -28.55
CA GLU A 221 -23.03 1.92 -29.10
C GLU A 221 -23.08 0.90 -27.97
N VAL A 222 -24.07 0.99 -27.09
CA VAL A 222 -24.35 -0.10 -26.13
C VAL A 222 -24.78 -1.30 -26.99
N PRO A 223 -24.00 -2.40 -27.06
CA PRO A 223 -24.48 -3.60 -27.74
C PRO A 223 -25.79 -4.02 -27.08
N PRO A 224 -26.82 -4.43 -27.85
CA PRO A 224 -28.08 -4.85 -27.27
C PRO A 224 -27.79 -5.87 -26.18
N ARG A 225 -28.20 -5.55 -24.93
CA ARG A 225 -28.03 -6.43 -23.78
C ARG A 225 -28.51 -7.82 -24.21
N ALA A 226 -27.57 -8.76 -24.32
CA ALA A 226 -27.94 -10.16 -24.34
C ALA A 226 -28.79 -10.37 -23.09
N GLY A 227 -30.07 -10.73 -23.29
CA GLY A 227 -31.05 -10.92 -22.23
C GLY A 227 -30.52 -11.82 -21.11
N PRO A 228 -31.15 -11.83 -19.93
CA PRO A 228 -30.61 -12.43 -18.71
C PRO A 228 -30.13 -13.87 -18.94
N GLY A 229 -28.85 -14.00 -19.23
CA GLY A 229 -28.15 -15.25 -19.41
C GLY A 229 -27.97 -15.87 -18.04
N ARG A 230 -28.61 -17.02 -17.85
CA ARG A 230 -28.60 -17.83 -16.63
C ARG A 230 -27.22 -17.84 -15.94
N PRO A 231 -27.18 -17.85 -14.60
CA PRO A 231 -25.94 -17.87 -13.84
C PRO A 231 -25.07 -19.05 -14.26
N ARG A 232 -23.88 -18.75 -14.79
CA ARG A 232 -22.85 -19.75 -15.05
C ARG A 232 -22.40 -20.34 -13.72
N SER A 233 -22.82 -21.58 -13.47
CA SER A 233 -22.34 -22.39 -12.37
C SER A 233 -20.82 -22.50 -12.45
N ARG A 234 -20.15 -22.19 -11.34
CA ARG A 234 -18.71 -22.43 -11.14
C ARG A 234 -18.46 -23.93 -11.16
N HIS A 235 -18.20 -24.49 -12.34
CA HIS A 235 -17.67 -25.84 -12.44
C HIS A 235 -16.19 -25.83 -12.09
N ARG A 236 -15.91 -26.46 -10.94
CA ARG A 236 -14.61 -26.96 -10.49
C ARG A 236 -13.80 -27.50 -11.68
N ARG A 237 -12.62 -26.93 -11.93
CA ARG A 237 -11.58 -27.58 -12.73
C ARG A 237 -11.11 -28.82 -11.95
N ARG A 238 -11.68 -29.98 -12.29
CA ARG A 238 -11.13 -31.28 -11.96
C ARG A 238 -10.14 -31.64 -13.06
N CYS A 239 -8.86 -31.74 -12.69
CA CYS A 239 -7.81 -32.26 -13.56
C CYS A 239 -8.19 -33.67 -14.03
N LEU A 240 -8.43 -33.83 -15.33
CA LEU A 240 -8.37 -35.12 -16.02
C LEU A 240 -7.16 -35.07 -16.95
N ARG A 241 -6.07 -35.67 -16.48
CA ARG A 241 -5.00 -36.18 -17.35
C ARG A 241 -5.59 -37.36 -18.12
N LEU A 242 -5.64 -37.25 -19.45
CA LEU A 242 -5.83 -38.39 -20.33
C LEU A 242 -4.46 -38.82 -20.85
N CYS A 243 -4.22 -40.12 -20.67
CA CYS A 243 -3.09 -40.87 -21.16
C CYS A 243 -3.10 -40.98 -22.69
N ALA A 244 -1.93 -40.87 -23.30
CA ALA A 244 -1.58 -41.59 -24.52
C ALA A 244 -0.06 -41.74 -24.61
N GLY A 245 0.43 -42.96 -24.88
CA GLY A 245 1.77 -43.17 -25.42
C GLY A 245 2.73 -44.02 -24.59
N GLY A 246 2.62 -45.34 -24.77
CA GLY A 246 3.66 -46.37 -24.82
C GLY A 246 5.02 -46.19 -24.12
N GLY A 247 5.41 -47.20 -23.34
CA GLY A 247 6.80 -47.36 -22.92
C GLY A 247 6.96 -48.35 -21.78
N SER A 248 6.95 -49.63 -22.11
CA SER A 248 7.36 -50.74 -21.25
C SER A 248 8.75 -50.49 -20.66
N ARG A 249 8.86 -50.44 -19.32
CA ARG A 249 10.07 -50.79 -18.57
C ARG A 249 9.72 -51.07 -17.10
N SER A 250 10.14 -52.25 -16.69
CA SER A 250 10.11 -52.85 -15.37
C SER A 250 10.81 -52.01 -14.31
N CYS A 251 10.14 -51.71 -13.19
CA CYS A 251 10.79 -51.21 -11.98
C CYS A 251 10.16 -51.84 -10.73
N GLY A 252 11.04 -52.29 -9.83
CA GLY A 252 10.78 -53.20 -8.73
C GLY A 252 9.84 -52.70 -7.64
N ARG A 253 9.21 -53.68 -6.97
CA ARG A 253 8.62 -53.56 -5.63
C ARG A 253 9.65 -53.03 -4.62
N PRO A 254 9.24 -52.15 -3.69
CA PRO A 254 9.78 -52.18 -2.34
C PRO A 254 8.75 -52.73 -1.35
N ARG A 255 9.26 -53.57 -0.45
CA ARG A 255 8.55 -54.14 0.69
C ARG A 255 8.32 -53.07 1.79
N ARG A 256 7.28 -53.31 2.58
CA ARG A 256 6.74 -52.56 3.74
C ARG A 256 7.79 -52.14 4.79
N PRO A 257 7.41 -51.27 5.76
CA PRO A 257 7.06 -51.83 7.07
C PRO A 257 5.82 -51.24 7.76
N ARG A 258 5.37 -51.99 8.78
CA ARG A 258 4.18 -51.84 9.63
C ARG A 258 4.29 -50.67 10.62
N PRO A 259 3.18 -50.11 11.13
CA PRO A 259 3.21 -49.37 12.38
C PRO A 259 3.05 -50.32 13.58
N ARG A 260 3.98 -50.22 14.53
CA ARG A 260 3.80 -50.63 15.94
C ARG A 260 4.11 -49.41 16.80
N CYS A 261 3.22 -49.14 17.74
CA CYS A 261 3.46 -48.78 19.15
C CYS A 261 2.37 -47.81 19.61
N GLY A 262 1.56 -48.27 20.57
CA GLY A 262 0.82 -47.40 21.46
C GLY A 262 1.69 -46.94 22.64
N ARG A 263 1.15 -45.97 23.38
CA ARG A 263 1.21 -45.81 24.85
C ARG A 263 0.72 -44.39 25.20
N ARG A 264 -0.48 -44.27 25.75
CA ARG A 264 -0.76 -44.00 27.16
C ARG A 264 -2.27 -44.04 27.37
#